data_AF-A0A7C3KXL5-F1
#
_entry.id   AF-A0A7C3KXL5-F1
#
_cell.length_a   1.000
_cell.length_b   1.000
_cell.length_c   1.000
_cell.angle_alpha   90.00
_cell.angle_beta   90.00
_cell.angle_gamma   90.00
#
_symmetry.space_group_name_H-M   'P 1'
#
loop_
_entity.id
_entity.type
_entity.pdbx_description
1 polymer ?
#
loop_
_entity_poly.entity_id
_entity_poly.type
_entity_poly.pdbx_seq_one_letter_code
_entity_poly.pdbx_strand_id
1 'polypeptide(L)'
;MKKMIAIMALAALSGSALAGDWNEVGDAGGLPPGQHTVGAGSLDRILGALDAGAQDFEDMYCIRIVNPQAFSATTVGGASFDTQLFLFDANGLGVSHNDDAGGLQSRITGQFVLIPGIYHLAISGYNRDPLDAAGGLIWNNSPFGTERAPDGPAAANPIAGWGGTGGTGAYTITLTGAEFCQVPAPGVMAILGLGGLAAARRRRA
;
A
#
# COMPACT_ATOMS: atom_id res chain seq x y z
N MET A 1 -0.29 33.65 48.11
CA MET A 1 -0.81 33.05 46.86
C MET A 1 0.16 33.34 45.72
N LYS A 2 1.04 32.40 45.36
CA LYS A 2 1.91 32.51 44.17
C LYS A 2 1.57 31.33 43.26
N LYS A 3 1.03 31.63 42.08
CA LYS A 3 0.54 30.65 41.10
C LYS A 3 1.75 29.87 40.55
N MET A 4 1.80 28.56 40.79
CA MET A 4 2.74 27.66 40.14
C MET A 4 2.26 27.41 38.71
N ILE A 5 3.02 27.88 37.73
CA ILE A 5 2.82 27.55 36.31
C ILE A 5 3.58 26.25 36.07
N ALA A 6 2.86 25.16 35.86
CA ALA A 6 3.43 23.90 35.42
C ALA A 6 3.70 23.99 33.90
N ILE A 7 4.97 24.10 33.53
CA ILE A 7 5.41 23.96 32.15
C ILE A 7 5.43 22.46 31.86
N MET A 8 4.43 21.98 31.14
CA MET A 8 4.37 20.60 30.67
C MET A 8 5.26 20.53 29.42
N ALA A 9 6.50 20.04 29.61
CA ALA A 9 7.43 19.79 28.51
C ALA A 9 6.90 18.62 27.67
N LEU A 10 6.39 18.92 26.48
CA LEU A 10 6.06 17.92 25.47
C LEU A 10 7.38 17.41 24.88
N ALA A 11 7.90 16.30 25.42
CA ALA A 11 9.04 15.63 24.84
C ALA A 11 8.63 15.08 23.47
N ALA A 12 9.13 15.70 22.39
CA ALA A 12 9.07 15.12 21.06
C ALA A 12 9.96 13.87 21.06
N LEU A 13 9.35 12.70 21.26
CA LEU A 13 9.99 11.44 20.94
C LEU A 13 10.08 11.38 19.41
N SER A 14 11.26 11.73 18.88
CA SER A 14 11.64 11.36 17.53
C SER A 14 11.76 9.84 17.49
N GLY A 15 10.62 9.17 17.31
CA GLY A 15 10.59 7.74 17.06
C GLY A 15 11.31 7.48 15.75
N SER A 16 12.44 6.76 15.82
CA SER A 16 13.03 6.15 14.64
C SER A 16 11.90 5.40 13.91
N ALA A 17 11.59 5.79 12.69
CA ALA A 17 10.68 5.05 11.83
C ALA A 17 11.23 3.63 11.70
N LEU A 18 10.63 2.67 12.41
CA LEU A 18 10.93 1.27 12.18
C LEU A 18 10.29 0.93 10.83
N ALA A 19 11.10 0.41 9.91
CA ALA A 19 10.63 -0.33 8.76
C ALA A 19 9.52 -1.29 9.17
N GLY A 20 8.38 -1.21 8.49
CA GLY A 20 7.20 -1.97 8.84
C GLY A 20 6.64 -2.77 7.68
N ASP A 21 6.10 -3.93 8.03
CA ASP A 21 5.35 -4.80 7.16
C ASP A 21 3.85 -4.58 7.42
N TRP A 22 3.05 -4.49 6.35
CA TRP A 22 1.59 -4.60 6.42
C TRP A 22 1.20 -6.03 6.06
N ASN A 23 0.45 -6.69 6.95
CA ASN A 23 -0.23 -7.93 6.61
C ASN A 23 -1.68 -7.59 6.30
N GLU A 24 -2.15 -8.03 5.15
CA GLU A 24 -3.53 -7.90 4.73
C GLU A 24 -4.51 -8.39 5.82
N VAL A 25 -5.64 -7.70 5.97
CA VAL A 25 -6.68 -8.01 6.95
C VAL A 25 -8.03 -8.28 6.26
N GLY A 26 -8.38 -9.56 6.10
CA GLY A 26 -9.53 -9.91 5.25
C GLY A 26 -9.20 -9.63 3.78
N ASP A 27 -10.22 -9.39 2.96
CA ASP A 27 -10.09 -8.90 1.58
C ASP A 27 -9.78 -7.39 1.59
N ALA A 28 -8.71 -6.96 0.91
CA ALA A 28 -8.35 -5.54 0.84
C ALA A 28 -9.29 -4.72 -0.05
N GLY A 29 -10.02 -5.38 -0.95
CA GLY A 29 -10.93 -4.82 -1.93
C GLY A 29 -10.19 -4.16 -3.10
N GLY A 30 -10.83 -4.11 -4.26
CA GLY A 30 -10.21 -3.62 -5.50
C GLY A 30 -10.36 -2.12 -5.81
N LEU A 31 -11.10 -1.33 -5.02
CA LEU A 31 -11.41 0.07 -5.36
C LEU A 31 -10.97 1.05 -4.28
N PRO A 32 -10.64 2.31 -4.63
CA PRO A 32 -10.32 3.33 -3.63
C PRO A 32 -11.43 3.46 -2.56
N PRO A 33 -11.04 3.61 -1.27
CA PRO A 33 -9.68 3.85 -0.80
C PRO A 33 -8.81 2.58 -0.65
N GLY A 34 -9.35 1.41 -0.93
CA GLY A 34 -8.74 0.12 -0.61
C GLY A 34 -8.54 -0.07 0.90
N GLN A 35 -7.72 -1.04 1.27
CA GLN A 35 -7.34 -1.25 2.66
C GLN A 35 -6.31 -0.21 3.11
N HIS A 36 -6.63 0.46 4.23
CA HIS A 36 -5.69 1.41 4.83
C HIS A 36 -4.55 0.69 5.52
N THR A 37 -3.33 0.90 5.05
CA THR A 37 -2.13 0.49 5.80
C THR A 37 -1.98 1.36 7.04
N VAL A 38 -1.97 0.73 8.21
CA VAL A 38 -1.90 1.41 9.52
C VAL A 38 -0.59 1.07 10.21
N GLY A 39 0.23 2.08 10.46
CA GLY A 39 1.55 1.93 11.09
C GLY A 39 2.27 3.28 11.18
N ALA A 40 3.51 3.27 11.64
CA ALA A 40 4.32 4.48 11.75
C ALA A 40 5.67 4.25 11.08
N GLY A 41 6.12 5.22 10.28
CA GLY A 41 7.38 5.11 9.55
C GLY A 41 7.24 4.47 8.18
N SER A 42 8.35 3.91 7.67
CA SER A 42 8.39 3.34 6.34
C SER A 42 7.55 2.08 6.24
N LEU A 43 6.88 1.95 5.09
CA LEU A 43 6.18 0.74 4.69
C LEU A 43 7.08 0.03 3.68
N ASP A 44 7.66 -1.08 4.10
CA ASP A 44 8.68 -1.79 3.33
C ASP A 44 8.10 -3.01 2.62
N ARG A 45 7.04 -3.61 3.19
CA ARG A 45 6.39 -4.79 2.62
C ARG A 45 4.88 -4.75 2.83
N ILE A 46 4.14 -5.23 1.84
CA ILE A 46 2.73 -5.61 1.96
C ILE A 46 2.64 -7.11 1.67
N LEU A 47 2.10 -7.88 2.61
CA LEU A 47 1.86 -9.32 2.47
C LEU A 47 0.35 -9.55 2.34
N GLY A 48 -0.06 -10.26 1.30
CA GLY A 48 -1.47 -10.56 1.04
C GLY A 48 -1.64 -11.83 0.22
N ALA A 49 -2.88 -12.15 -0.14
CA ALA A 49 -3.17 -13.29 -1.00
C ALA A 49 -4.50 -13.14 -1.74
N LEU A 50 -4.45 -13.34 -3.06
CA LEU A 50 -5.65 -13.44 -3.88
C LEU A 50 -6.23 -14.86 -3.81
N ASP A 51 -7.55 -15.00 -3.68
CA ASP A 51 -8.25 -16.29 -3.63
C ASP A 51 -9.45 -16.36 -4.58
N ALA A 52 -9.30 -17.15 -5.65
CA ALA A 52 -10.37 -17.42 -6.62
C ALA A 52 -11.60 -18.07 -5.98
N GLY A 53 -11.43 -18.87 -4.91
CA GLY A 53 -12.52 -19.46 -4.14
C GLY A 53 -13.36 -18.42 -3.39
N ALA A 54 -12.77 -17.28 -3.05
CA ALA A 54 -13.42 -16.14 -2.44
C ALA A 54 -13.91 -15.09 -3.46
N GLN A 55 -13.68 -15.32 -4.76
CA GLN A 55 -13.90 -14.34 -5.84
C GLN A 55 -13.05 -13.07 -5.69
N ASP A 56 -11.86 -13.22 -5.12
CA ASP A 56 -10.87 -12.18 -4.94
C ASP A 56 -9.71 -12.39 -5.94
N PHE A 57 -9.53 -11.41 -6.82
CA PHE A 57 -8.49 -11.42 -7.84
C PHE A 57 -7.75 -10.09 -7.92
N GLU A 58 -8.01 -9.18 -6.99
CA GLU A 58 -7.41 -7.88 -6.93
C GLU A 58 -7.51 -7.26 -5.54
N ASP A 59 -6.40 -6.69 -5.10
CA ASP A 59 -6.31 -5.99 -3.83
C ASP A 59 -5.79 -4.57 -4.06
N MET A 60 -6.31 -3.63 -3.29
CA MET A 60 -5.88 -2.25 -3.30
C MET A 60 -5.53 -1.77 -1.89
N TYR A 61 -4.38 -1.11 -1.78
CA TYR A 61 -3.85 -0.60 -0.52
C TYR A 61 -3.65 0.91 -0.57
N CYS A 62 -4.15 1.63 0.43
CA CYS A 62 -3.74 3.01 0.65
C CYS A 62 -2.30 3.02 1.17
N ILE A 63 -1.44 3.79 0.51
CA ILE A 63 -0.05 4.06 0.93
C ILE A 63 0.24 5.56 0.88
N ARG A 64 1.30 5.98 1.55
CA ARG A 64 1.84 7.34 1.40
C ARG A 64 3.20 7.29 0.73
N ILE A 65 3.32 7.83 -0.48
CA ILE A 65 4.62 7.99 -1.13
C ILE A 65 5.26 9.28 -0.62
N VAL A 66 6.38 9.15 0.08
CA VAL A 66 7.09 10.30 0.69
C VAL A 66 8.34 10.71 -0.06
N ASN A 67 8.90 9.81 -0.87
CA ASN A 67 10.03 10.11 -1.73
C ASN A 67 9.82 9.48 -3.11
N PRO A 68 9.19 10.22 -4.05
CA PRO A 68 8.95 9.73 -5.41
C PRO A 68 10.23 9.27 -6.12
N GLN A 69 11.35 9.99 -5.98
CA GLN A 69 12.63 9.60 -6.60
C GLN A 69 13.17 8.24 -6.11
N ALA A 70 12.83 7.85 -4.88
CA ALA A 70 13.19 6.56 -4.31
C ALA A 70 12.04 5.54 -4.33
N PHE A 71 10.89 5.89 -4.90
CA PHE A 71 9.72 5.02 -4.87
C PHE A 71 9.92 3.81 -5.79
N SER A 72 9.61 2.64 -5.26
CA SER A 72 9.43 1.41 -6.03
C SER A 72 8.41 0.54 -5.29
N ALA A 73 7.59 -0.19 -6.06
CA ALA A 73 6.83 -1.33 -5.56
C ALA A 73 7.08 -2.50 -6.52
N THR A 74 7.42 -3.67 -5.98
CA THR A 74 7.78 -4.84 -6.79
C THR A 74 7.22 -6.11 -6.18
N THR A 75 6.66 -6.98 -7.01
CA THR A 75 6.31 -8.35 -6.63
C THR A 75 7.44 -9.31 -6.93
N VAL A 76 8.43 -8.95 -7.76
CA VAL A 76 9.57 -9.81 -8.16
C VAL A 76 10.24 -10.49 -6.96
N GLY A 77 10.15 -11.82 -6.92
CA GLY A 77 10.68 -12.67 -5.85
C GLY A 77 9.76 -12.81 -4.64
N GLY A 78 8.61 -12.14 -4.66
CA GLY A 78 7.57 -12.11 -3.62
C GLY A 78 6.25 -12.75 -4.06
N ALA A 79 6.07 -13.13 -5.32
CA ALA A 79 4.91 -13.87 -5.81
C ALA A 79 5.32 -15.11 -6.63
N SER A 80 4.41 -16.07 -6.77
CA SER A 80 4.59 -17.28 -7.60
C SER A 80 3.59 -17.39 -8.75
N PHE A 81 2.84 -16.32 -9.02
CA PHE A 81 1.87 -16.22 -10.10
C PHE A 81 2.19 -15.00 -10.96
N ASP A 82 1.48 -14.91 -12.08
CA ASP A 82 1.58 -13.80 -13.03
C ASP A 82 0.87 -12.57 -12.46
N THR A 83 1.63 -11.56 -12.01
CA THR A 83 1.10 -10.39 -11.31
C THR A 83 0.98 -9.20 -12.24
N GLN A 84 0.08 -8.27 -11.91
CA GLN A 84 0.05 -6.92 -12.45
C GLN A 84 0.05 -5.92 -11.28
N LEU A 85 0.85 -4.85 -11.37
CA LEU A 85 0.81 -3.73 -10.41
C LEU A 85 0.25 -2.48 -11.07
N PHE A 86 -0.58 -1.75 -10.31
CA PHE A 86 -1.21 -0.50 -10.73
C PHE A 86 -1.11 0.53 -9.60
N LEU A 87 -0.85 1.77 -9.94
CA LEU A 87 -0.83 2.90 -9.01
C LEU A 87 -1.87 3.91 -9.43
N PHE A 88 -2.67 4.35 -8.47
CA PHE A 88 -3.66 5.40 -8.63
C PHE A 88 -3.38 6.54 -7.67
N ASP A 89 -3.72 7.77 -8.07
CA ASP A 89 -3.70 8.92 -7.18
C ASP A 89 -4.86 8.86 -6.15
N ALA A 90 -4.91 9.81 -5.23
CA ALA A 90 -5.94 9.89 -4.19
C ALA A 90 -7.38 10.05 -4.73
N ASN A 91 -7.57 10.37 -6.01
CA ASN A 91 -8.87 10.47 -6.66
C ASN A 91 -9.21 9.22 -7.50
N GLY A 92 -8.34 8.21 -7.51
CA GLY A 92 -8.51 7.00 -8.32
C GLY A 92 -8.08 7.14 -9.78
N LEU A 93 -7.41 8.23 -10.17
CA LEU A 93 -6.84 8.37 -11.52
C LEU A 93 -5.56 7.53 -11.63
N GLY A 94 -5.38 6.85 -12.75
CA GLY A 94 -4.18 6.05 -12.98
C GLY A 94 -2.90 6.89 -13.02
N VAL A 95 -1.80 6.31 -12.51
CA VAL A 95 -0.49 6.97 -12.41
C VAL A 95 0.59 6.12 -13.07
N SER A 96 0.70 4.85 -12.68
CA SER A 96 1.69 3.92 -13.21
C SER A 96 1.12 2.50 -13.25
N HIS A 97 1.58 1.70 -14.21
CA HIS A 97 1.28 0.29 -14.32
C HIS A 97 2.48 -0.46 -14.90
N ASN A 98 2.68 -1.69 -14.46
CA ASN A 98 3.55 -2.65 -15.12
C ASN A 98 3.01 -4.07 -14.93
N ASP A 99 3.18 -4.91 -15.95
CA ASP A 99 2.79 -6.32 -15.96
C ASP A 99 4.04 -7.17 -15.71
N ASP A 100 5.03 -7.08 -16.61
CA ASP A 100 6.27 -7.84 -16.58
C ASP A 100 7.48 -6.94 -16.31
N ALA A 101 8.29 -7.29 -15.31
CA ALA A 101 9.61 -6.69 -15.08
C ALA A 101 10.69 -7.72 -14.71
N GLY A 102 10.33 -8.78 -13.99
CA GLY A 102 11.24 -9.83 -13.51
C GLY A 102 10.73 -11.23 -13.86
N GLY A 103 10.52 -11.51 -15.15
CA GLY A 103 9.65 -12.58 -15.60
C GLY A 103 8.19 -12.10 -15.58
N LEU A 104 7.27 -12.96 -15.17
CA LEU A 104 5.82 -12.67 -15.04
C LEU A 104 5.46 -11.89 -13.77
N GLN A 105 6.42 -11.16 -13.20
CA GLN A 105 6.23 -10.41 -11.97
C GLN A 105 6.52 -8.94 -12.24
N SER A 106 5.73 -8.09 -11.61
CA SER A 106 5.66 -6.68 -11.92
C SER A 106 6.56 -5.84 -11.03
N ARG A 107 6.93 -4.68 -11.57
CA ARG A 107 7.56 -3.61 -10.82
C ARG A 107 7.16 -2.25 -11.37
N ILE A 108 6.73 -1.37 -10.48
CA ILE A 108 6.56 0.06 -10.76
C ILE A 108 7.58 0.87 -9.95
N THR A 109 7.92 2.05 -10.46
CA THR A 109 8.87 2.97 -9.86
C THR A 109 8.25 4.35 -9.71
N GLY A 110 9.00 5.29 -9.15
CA GLY A 110 8.62 6.68 -9.07
C GLY A 110 8.58 7.44 -10.40
N GLN A 111 8.83 6.79 -11.54
CA GLN A 111 8.96 7.47 -12.84
C GLN A 111 7.76 8.37 -13.17
N PHE A 112 6.54 7.94 -12.83
CA PHE A 112 5.31 8.71 -13.08
C PHE A 112 4.72 9.35 -11.83
N VAL A 113 5.40 9.25 -10.68
CA VAL A 113 4.96 9.87 -9.42
C VAL A 113 5.54 11.28 -9.32
N LEU A 114 4.71 12.28 -9.62
CA LEU A 114 5.19 13.67 -9.73
C LEU A 114 5.34 14.38 -8.38
N ILE A 115 4.54 14.01 -7.39
CA ILE A 115 4.51 14.65 -6.08
C ILE A 115 4.39 13.60 -4.96
N PRO A 116 4.97 13.84 -3.77
CA PRO A 116 4.65 13.05 -2.58
C PRO A 116 3.15 13.18 -2.23
N GLY A 117 2.55 12.13 -1.67
CA GLY A 117 1.13 12.14 -1.33
C GLY A 117 0.55 10.79 -0.97
N ILE A 118 -0.79 10.76 -0.86
CA ILE A 118 -1.57 9.53 -0.75
C ILE A 118 -1.80 8.95 -2.13
N TYR A 119 -1.58 7.65 -2.25
CA TYR A 119 -1.80 6.87 -3.45
C TYR A 119 -2.47 5.56 -3.09
N HIS A 120 -3.10 4.94 -4.08
CA HIS A 120 -3.65 3.59 -3.98
C HIS A 120 -2.82 2.65 -4.85
N LEU A 121 -2.13 1.72 -4.21
CA LEU A 121 -1.35 0.68 -4.87
C LEU A 121 -2.22 -0.57 -4.98
N ALA A 122 -2.49 -1.01 -6.20
CA ALA A 122 -3.23 -2.22 -6.46
C ALA A 122 -2.35 -3.31 -7.07
N ILE A 123 -2.70 -4.54 -6.74
CA ILE A 123 -2.18 -5.77 -7.33
C ILE A 123 -3.35 -6.58 -7.86
N SER A 124 -3.17 -7.19 -9.03
CA SER A 124 -4.04 -8.25 -9.53
C SER A 124 -3.20 -9.36 -10.13
N GLY A 125 -3.83 -10.47 -10.50
CA GLY A 125 -3.19 -11.42 -11.41
C GLY A 125 -3.47 -11.08 -12.86
N TYR A 126 -2.55 -11.40 -13.77
CA TYR A 126 -2.80 -11.31 -15.20
C TYR A 126 -3.97 -12.24 -15.60
N ASN A 127 -4.97 -11.83 -16.39
CA ASN A 127 -5.24 -10.53 -17.00
C ASN A 127 -6.50 -9.92 -16.35
N ARG A 128 -6.37 -9.35 -15.14
CA ARG A 128 -7.43 -8.66 -14.40
C ARG A 128 -7.14 -7.16 -14.39
N ASP A 129 -7.79 -6.44 -15.30
CA ASP A 129 -7.46 -5.05 -15.66
C ASP A 129 -8.43 -4.03 -15.06
N PRO A 130 -7.96 -2.84 -14.67
CA PRO A 130 -8.81 -1.79 -14.13
C PRO A 130 -9.62 -1.08 -15.23
N LEU A 131 -10.89 -0.82 -14.91
CA LEU A 131 -11.88 -0.22 -15.80
C LEU A 131 -12.45 1.05 -15.20
N ASP A 132 -12.86 1.98 -16.05
CA ASP A 132 -13.72 3.10 -15.65
C ASP A 132 -15.20 2.70 -15.51
N ALA A 133 -16.05 3.67 -15.16
CA ALA A 133 -17.48 3.43 -14.95
C ALA A 133 -18.24 3.01 -16.22
N ALA A 134 -17.68 3.26 -17.40
CA ALA A 134 -18.23 2.85 -18.68
C ALA A 134 -17.67 1.48 -19.16
N GLY A 135 -16.79 0.86 -18.38
CA GLY A 135 -16.13 -0.40 -18.73
C GLY A 135 -14.94 -0.24 -19.69
N GLY A 136 -14.43 0.99 -19.87
CA GLY A 136 -13.25 1.26 -20.66
C GLY A 136 -11.97 0.97 -19.87
N LEU A 137 -10.97 0.38 -20.52
CA LEU A 137 -9.65 0.12 -19.92
C LEU A 137 -8.90 1.41 -19.61
N ILE A 138 -8.28 1.48 -18.41
CA ILE A 138 -7.41 2.60 -18.04
C ILE A 138 -6.03 2.49 -18.71
N TRP A 139 -5.51 1.26 -18.86
CA TRP A 139 -4.30 0.94 -19.61
C TRP A 139 -4.62 -0.08 -20.71
N ASN A 140 -3.99 0.03 -21.87
CA ASN A 140 -4.02 -1.05 -22.86
C ASN A 140 -3.24 -2.26 -22.35
N ASN A 141 -3.59 -3.48 -22.78
CA ASN A 141 -2.94 -4.69 -22.26
C ASN A 141 -1.47 -4.84 -22.69
N SER A 142 -1.03 -4.21 -23.78
CA SER A 142 0.36 -4.32 -24.25
C SER A 142 0.98 -2.94 -24.52
N PRO A 143 2.32 -2.81 -24.40
CA PRO A 143 3.31 -3.85 -24.04
C PRO A 143 3.34 -4.20 -22.54
N PHE A 144 3.58 -5.48 -22.23
CA PHE A 144 3.63 -6.03 -20.86
C PHE A 144 4.92 -5.62 -20.11
N GLY A 145 6.06 -5.71 -20.81
CA GLY A 145 7.41 -5.51 -20.27
C GLY A 145 7.82 -4.05 -20.03
N THR A 146 6.88 -3.13 -19.88
CA THR A 146 7.16 -1.69 -19.79
C THR A 146 6.30 -1.05 -18.71
N GLU A 147 6.93 -0.25 -17.85
CA GLU A 147 6.20 0.61 -16.92
C GLU A 147 5.58 1.78 -17.69
N ARG A 148 4.28 2.01 -17.52
CA ARG A 148 3.50 2.95 -18.33
C ARG A 148 2.57 3.83 -17.50
N ALA A 149 2.47 5.10 -17.87
CA ALA A 149 1.33 5.94 -17.53
C ALA A 149 0.05 5.43 -18.23
N PRO A 150 -1.16 5.83 -17.76
CA PRO A 150 -2.41 5.45 -18.41
C PRO A 150 -2.42 5.77 -19.91
N ASP A 151 -2.74 4.77 -20.72
CA ASP A 151 -2.77 4.88 -22.18
C ASP A 151 -3.99 4.19 -22.83
N GLY A 152 -4.90 3.66 -22.03
CA GLY A 152 -6.13 3.04 -22.48
C GLY A 152 -7.22 4.04 -22.90
N PRO A 153 -8.34 3.56 -23.49
CA PRO A 153 -9.46 4.41 -23.89
C PRO A 153 -10.07 5.22 -22.74
N ALA A 154 -9.92 4.77 -21.49
CA ALA A 154 -10.38 5.44 -20.29
C ALA A 154 -9.25 6.02 -19.43
N ALA A 155 -8.06 6.28 -20.02
CA ALA A 155 -6.88 6.76 -19.30
C ALA A 155 -7.10 8.02 -18.45
N ALA A 156 -8.06 8.88 -18.83
CA ALA A 156 -8.37 10.13 -18.13
C ALA A 156 -9.42 9.98 -17.02
N ASN A 157 -9.99 8.78 -16.83
CA ASN A 157 -11.09 8.52 -15.92
C ASN A 157 -10.61 7.78 -14.68
N PRO A 158 -11.27 7.97 -13.52
CA PRO A 158 -10.97 7.20 -12.33
C PRO A 158 -11.41 5.74 -12.49
N ILE A 159 -10.71 4.85 -11.79
CA ILE A 159 -11.13 3.46 -11.66
C ILE A 159 -12.51 3.36 -11.01
N ALA A 160 -13.35 2.51 -11.58
CA ALA A 160 -14.68 2.19 -11.06
C ALA A 160 -14.99 0.69 -11.07
N GLY A 161 -14.11 -0.14 -11.63
CA GLY A 161 -14.26 -1.59 -11.62
C GLY A 161 -13.04 -2.30 -12.19
N TRP A 162 -13.20 -3.61 -12.36
CA TRP A 162 -12.19 -4.49 -12.92
C TRP A 162 -12.82 -5.47 -13.90
N GLY A 163 -12.07 -5.88 -14.92
CA GLY A 163 -12.48 -6.86 -15.91
C GLY A 163 -11.42 -7.93 -16.13
N GLY A 164 -11.84 -9.08 -16.66
CA GLY A 164 -10.96 -10.23 -16.86
C GLY A 164 -10.98 -11.21 -15.69
N THR A 165 -10.14 -12.25 -15.76
CA THR A 165 -10.24 -13.40 -14.85
C THR A 165 -9.16 -13.42 -13.77
N GLY A 166 -7.95 -12.94 -14.08
CA GLY A 166 -6.80 -12.88 -13.16
C GLY A 166 -6.27 -14.23 -12.64
N GLY A 167 -4.96 -14.31 -12.47
CA GLY A 167 -4.33 -15.34 -11.62
C GLY A 167 -4.52 -15.03 -10.13
N THR A 168 -4.30 -16.02 -9.27
CA THR A 168 -4.40 -15.85 -7.81
C THR A 168 -3.24 -16.53 -7.08
N GLY A 169 -3.02 -16.15 -5.82
CA GLY A 169 -1.96 -16.69 -4.99
C GLY A 169 -1.48 -15.71 -3.93
N ALA A 170 -0.65 -16.20 -3.01
CA ALA A 170 0.02 -15.37 -2.03
C ALA A 170 1.07 -14.47 -2.70
N TYR A 171 1.18 -13.23 -2.20
CA TYR A 171 2.14 -12.27 -2.68
C TYR A 171 2.80 -11.48 -1.54
N THR A 172 3.98 -10.97 -1.82
CA THR A 172 4.64 -9.91 -1.08
C THR A 172 5.01 -8.81 -2.06
N ILE A 173 4.49 -7.62 -1.84
CA ILE A 173 4.95 -6.41 -2.51
C ILE A 173 6.06 -5.83 -1.65
N THR A 174 7.27 -5.67 -2.18
CA THR A 174 8.35 -4.95 -1.52
C THR A 174 8.37 -3.50 -1.99
N LEU A 175 8.47 -2.56 -1.06
CA LEU A 175 8.36 -1.14 -1.30
C LEU A 175 9.60 -0.36 -0.84
N THR A 176 9.88 0.75 -1.53
CA THR A 176 10.81 1.80 -1.10
C THR A 176 10.15 3.16 -1.27
N GLY A 177 10.60 4.17 -0.52
CA GLY A 177 10.10 5.55 -0.65
C GLY A 177 8.65 5.76 -0.20
N ALA A 178 8.07 4.79 0.50
CA ALA A 178 6.69 4.80 0.99
C ALA A 178 6.61 4.67 2.52
N GLU A 179 5.52 5.16 3.08
CA GLU A 179 5.12 5.05 4.48
C GLU A 179 3.70 4.48 4.58
N PHE A 180 3.34 4.03 5.78
CA PHE A 180 1.95 3.68 6.10
C PHE A 180 1.01 4.87 5.83
N CYS A 181 -0.14 4.58 5.22
CA CYS A 181 -1.13 5.59 4.87
C CYS A 181 -1.67 6.32 6.10
N GLN A 182 -1.92 5.60 7.20
CA GLN A 182 -2.41 6.17 8.46
C GLN A 182 -1.51 5.80 9.64
N VAL A 183 -1.27 6.77 10.53
CA VAL A 183 -0.65 6.53 11.83
C VAL A 183 -1.70 6.11 12.87
N PRO A 184 -1.43 5.11 13.74
CA PRO A 184 -2.34 4.76 14.83
C PRO A 184 -2.65 5.97 15.72
N ALA A 185 -3.90 6.09 16.17
CA ALA A 185 -4.27 7.13 17.12
C ALA A 185 -3.40 7.04 18.40
N PRO A 186 -2.98 8.17 19.01
CA PRO A 186 -2.06 8.19 20.14
C PRO A 186 -2.44 7.30 21.34
N GLY A 187 -3.74 7.02 21.53
CA GLY A 187 -4.24 6.16 22.61
C GLY A 187 -3.82 4.69 22.49
N VAL A 188 -3.51 4.19 21.29
CA VAL A 188 -3.09 2.80 21.06
C VAL A 188 -1.61 2.60 21.39
N MET A 189 -0.78 3.63 21.17
CA MET A 189 0.66 3.60 21.49
C MET A 189 0.93 3.61 23.00
N ALA A 190 0.02 4.18 23.81
CA ALA A 190 0.17 4.25 25.27
C ALA A 190 -0.05 2.90 25.99
N ILE A 191 -0.83 1.97 25.41
CA ILE A 191 -1.12 0.67 26.04
C ILE A 191 0.09 -0.26 25.96
N LEU A 192 0.89 -0.16 24.90
CA LEU A 192 2.15 -0.92 24.77
C LEU A 192 3.25 -0.41 25.73
N GLY A 193 3.18 0.84 26.20
CA GLY A 193 4.14 1.42 27.14
C GLY A 193 3.88 1.12 28.63
N LEU A 194 2.63 0.85 29.01
CA LEU A 194 2.25 0.68 30.43
C LEU A 194 2.31 -0.77 30.93
N GLY A 195 2.34 -1.76 30.03
CA GLY A 195 2.46 -3.18 30.39
C GLY A 195 3.81 -3.56 31.02
N GLY A 196 4.88 -2.81 30.73
CA GLY A 196 6.23 -3.09 31.24
C GLY A 196 6.48 -2.64 32.69
N LEU A 197 5.67 -1.74 33.24
CA LEU A 197 5.89 -1.16 34.57
C LEU A 197 5.14 -1.89 35.69
N ALA A 198 4.17 -2.76 35.38
CA ALA A 198 3.39 -3.49 36.38
C ALA A 198 4.03 -4.81 36.86
N ALA A 199 5.06 -5.34 36.19
CA ALA A 199 5.66 -6.64 36.52
C ALA A 199 6.84 -6.59 37.50
N ALA A 200 7.29 -5.42 37.95
CA ALA A 200 8.51 -5.28 38.78
C ALA A 200 8.26 -5.22 40.30
N ARG A 201 7.11 -5.68 40.81
CA ARG A 201 6.84 -5.61 42.25
C ARG A 201 6.00 -6.76 42.82
N ARG A 202 6.57 -7.97 42.80
CA ARG A 202 6.29 -8.95 43.88
C ARG A 202 7.61 -9.44 44.46
N ARG A 203 7.93 -8.86 45.62
CA ARG A 203 9.08 -9.18 46.48
C ARG A 203 8.87 -10.54 47.15
N ARG A 204 9.99 -11.23 47.35
CA ARG A 204 10.22 -12.34 48.27
C ARG A 204 9.62 -12.09 49.65
N ALA A 205 8.93 -13.08 50.19
CA ALA A 205 8.94 -13.54 51.57
C ALA A 205 8.50 -15.02 51.55
#